data_AF-A0A285J0T2-F1
#
_entry.id   AF-A0A285J0T2-F1
#
_cell.length_a   1.000
_cell.length_b   1.000
_cell.length_c   1.000
_cell.angle_alpha   90.00
_cell.angle_beta   90.00
_cell.angle_gamma   90.00
#
_symmetry.space_group_name_H-M   'P 1'
#
loop_
_entity.id
_entity.type
_entity.pdbx_description
1 polymer ?
#
loop_
_entity_poly.entity_id
_entity_poly.type
_entity_poly.pdbx_seq_one_letter_code
_entity_poly.pdbx_strand_id
1 'polypeptide(L)'
;MAGPVSSIAYVPLHEVLPPGFARAEGRLREIGSKLERHHSADRVSWHWYPEPLDASQRILVRVTITLYNTRDDWLELTLYLAGREDGHLVVESAVEVACWCEENHNMHPVRDFGRDVEDDFELADAFAAGAKMLTAVLNEGPFEPQPWRVAAGLPIRPG
;
A
#
# COMPACT_ATOMS: atom_id res chain seq x y z
N MET A 1 11.27 -9.75 -14.39
CA MET A 1 10.29 -9.10 -13.50
C MET A 1 9.81 -7.84 -14.19
N ALA A 2 8.50 -7.63 -14.28
CA ALA A 2 7.97 -6.34 -14.73
C ALA A 2 8.34 -5.29 -13.66
N GLY A 3 8.89 -4.16 -14.07
CA GLY A 3 9.18 -3.06 -13.15
C GLY A 3 7.90 -2.39 -12.62
N PRO A 4 8.03 -1.37 -11.76
CA PRO A 4 6.87 -0.61 -11.31
C PRO A 4 6.13 0.01 -12.51
N VAL A 5 4.81 0.05 -12.42
CA VAL A 5 3.93 0.70 -13.40
C VAL A 5 3.21 1.89 -12.76
N SER A 6 2.88 2.90 -13.56
CA SER A 6 2.29 4.15 -13.08
C SER A 6 0.80 4.07 -12.79
N SER A 7 0.13 2.99 -13.20
CA SER A 7 -1.31 2.80 -12.98
C SER A 7 -1.68 1.32 -12.83
N ILE A 8 -2.70 1.07 -12.00
CA ILE A 8 -3.34 -0.23 -11.81
C ILE A 8 -3.90 -0.79 -13.12
N ALA A 9 -4.21 0.07 -14.10
CA ALA A 9 -4.63 -0.37 -15.43
C ALA A 9 -3.56 -1.26 -16.10
N TYR A 10 -2.29 -1.07 -15.76
CA TYR A 10 -1.16 -1.83 -16.29
C TYR A 10 -0.73 -3.00 -15.39
N VAL A 11 -1.35 -3.16 -14.22
CA VAL A 11 -1.12 -4.32 -13.35
C VAL A 11 -1.83 -5.55 -13.96
N PRO A 12 -1.12 -6.66 -14.22
CA PRO A 12 -1.70 -7.89 -14.75
C PRO A 12 -2.42 -8.67 -13.65
N LEU A 13 -3.51 -8.12 -13.09
CA LEU A 13 -4.27 -8.71 -11.99
C LEU A 13 -4.69 -10.17 -12.25
N HIS A 14 -5.10 -10.49 -13.47
CA HIS A 14 -5.43 -11.86 -13.88
C HIS A 14 -4.26 -12.86 -13.81
N GLU A 15 -3.01 -12.39 -13.84
CA GLU A 15 -1.81 -13.24 -13.74
C GLU A 15 -1.36 -13.43 -12.29
N VAL A 16 -1.66 -12.47 -11.40
CA VAL A 16 -1.18 -12.47 -10.01
C VAL A 16 -2.23 -12.94 -9.01
N LEU A 17 -3.53 -12.81 -9.32
CA LEU A 17 -4.60 -13.27 -8.45
C LEU A 17 -4.74 -14.80 -8.52
N PRO A 18 -4.86 -15.50 -7.37
CA PRO A 18 -5.20 -16.92 -7.39
C PRO A 18 -6.56 -17.15 -8.08
N PRO A 19 -6.79 -18.32 -8.70
CA PRO A 19 -8.00 -18.59 -9.45
C PRO A 19 -9.32 -18.38 -8.68
N GLY A 20 -9.31 -18.60 -7.36
CA GLY A 20 -10.46 -18.36 -6.47
C GLY A 20 -10.81 -16.89 -6.24
N PHE A 21 -9.94 -15.97 -6.65
CA PHE A 21 -10.08 -14.51 -6.48
C PHE A 21 -10.18 -13.75 -7.83
N ALA A 22 -10.32 -14.47 -8.94
CA ALA A 22 -10.30 -13.87 -10.27
C ALA A 22 -11.50 -12.94 -10.54
N ARG A 23 -12.64 -13.13 -9.86
CA ARG A 23 -13.83 -12.29 -10.10
C ARG A 23 -13.70 -10.92 -9.43
N ALA A 24 -12.84 -10.78 -8.43
CA ALA A 24 -12.54 -9.50 -7.80
C ALA A 24 -11.82 -8.51 -8.73
N GLU A 25 -11.15 -8.97 -9.80
CA GLU A 25 -10.29 -8.14 -10.65
C GLU A 25 -10.93 -6.81 -11.08
N GLY A 26 -12.14 -6.87 -11.66
CA GLY A 26 -12.81 -5.66 -12.15
C GLY A 26 -13.05 -4.64 -11.05
N ARG A 27 -13.37 -5.12 -9.83
CA ARG A 27 -13.62 -4.26 -8.68
C ARG A 27 -12.33 -3.68 -8.11
N LEU A 28 -11.26 -4.46 -8.05
CA LEU A 28 -9.93 -3.99 -7.65
C LEU A 28 -9.44 -2.88 -8.58
N ARG A 29 -9.58 -3.06 -9.90
CA ARG A 29 -9.26 -2.01 -10.89
C ARG A 29 -10.05 -0.75 -10.65
N GLU A 30 -11.38 -0.87 -10.46
CA GLU A 30 -12.23 0.29 -10.18
C GLU A 30 -11.79 1.04 -8.92
N ILE A 31 -11.48 0.33 -7.84
CA ILE A 31 -11.02 0.92 -6.57
C ILE A 31 -9.66 1.58 -6.75
N GLY A 32 -8.69 0.90 -7.37
CA GLY A 32 -7.36 1.47 -7.61
C GLY A 32 -7.41 2.70 -8.51
N SER A 33 -8.19 2.68 -9.58
CA SER A 33 -8.39 3.86 -10.44
C SER A 33 -9.10 5.00 -9.70
N LYS A 34 -9.96 4.71 -8.73
CA LYS A 34 -10.55 5.74 -7.85
C LYS A 34 -9.51 6.38 -6.96
N LEU A 35 -8.62 5.57 -6.38
CA LEU A 35 -7.50 6.02 -5.54
C LEU A 35 -6.51 6.86 -6.36
N GLU A 36 -6.22 6.48 -7.60
CA GLU A 36 -5.33 7.22 -8.52
C GLU A 36 -5.82 8.61 -8.92
N ARG A 37 -7.12 8.93 -8.76
CA ARG A 37 -7.60 10.30 -9.01
C ARG A 37 -6.98 11.34 -8.08
N HIS A 38 -6.35 10.90 -6.99
CA HIS A 38 -5.60 11.74 -6.07
C HIS A 38 -4.15 11.98 -6.51
N HIS A 39 -3.74 11.48 -7.68
CA HIS A 39 -2.44 11.73 -8.27
C HIS A 39 -2.29 13.22 -8.63
N SER A 40 -1.66 14.00 -7.75
CA SER A 40 -1.25 15.39 -8.04
C SER A 40 0.15 15.38 -8.66
N ALA A 41 0.32 16.03 -9.82
CA ALA A 41 1.50 15.90 -10.67
C ALA A 41 2.84 16.34 -10.07
N ASP A 42 2.86 17.08 -8.95
CA ASP A 42 4.08 17.81 -8.52
C ASP A 42 4.66 17.41 -7.14
N ARG A 43 4.00 16.56 -6.35
CA ARG A 43 4.44 16.25 -4.97
C ARG A 43 4.34 14.79 -4.54
N VAL A 44 3.72 13.94 -5.35
CA VAL A 44 3.41 12.56 -4.96
C VAL A 44 3.95 11.63 -6.02
N SER A 45 4.82 10.70 -5.63
CA SER A 45 5.26 9.63 -6.53
C SER A 45 4.39 8.40 -6.32
N TRP A 46 3.97 7.77 -7.41
CA TRP A 46 3.00 6.68 -7.38
C TRP A 46 3.54 5.48 -8.16
N HIS A 47 3.65 4.34 -7.49
CA HIS A 47 4.20 3.13 -8.10
C HIS A 47 3.36 1.92 -7.74
N TRP A 48 2.86 1.22 -8.76
CA TRP A 48 2.28 -0.10 -8.62
C TRP A 48 3.35 -1.15 -8.92
N TYR A 49 3.47 -2.14 -8.04
CA TYR A 49 4.40 -3.25 -8.15
C TYR A 49 3.57 -4.53 -8.34
N PRO A 50 3.48 -5.05 -9.57
CA PRO A 50 2.99 -6.39 -9.80
C PRO A 50 4.11 -7.38 -9.49
N GLU A 51 3.88 -8.27 -8.54
CA GLU A 51 4.83 -9.32 -8.20
C GLU A 51 4.18 -10.68 -8.53
N PRO A 52 4.86 -11.54 -9.31
CA PRO A 52 4.34 -12.88 -9.58
C PRO A 52 4.31 -13.70 -8.28
N LEU A 53 3.44 -14.70 -8.22
CA LEU A 53 3.42 -15.71 -7.16
C LEU A 53 4.78 -16.47 -7.13
N ASP A 54 5.78 -15.94 -6.42
CA ASP A 54 7.01 -16.66 -6.09
C ASP A 54 7.01 -17.05 -4.60
N ALA A 55 7.79 -18.08 -4.28
CA ALA A 55 7.74 -18.73 -2.97
C ALA A 55 8.32 -17.89 -1.83
N SER A 56 8.92 -16.72 -2.11
CA SER A 56 9.70 -15.95 -1.14
C SER A 56 9.09 -14.61 -0.76
N GLN A 57 8.33 -13.98 -1.68
CA GLN A 57 7.58 -12.75 -1.41
C GLN A 57 6.13 -12.96 -1.83
N ARG A 58 5.24 -13.05 -0.84
CA ARG A 58 3.81 -13.30 -1.11
C ARG A 58 3.05 -12.03 -1.51
N ILE A 59 3.70 -10.89 -1.67
CA ILE A 59 3.03 -9.68 -2.18
C ILE A 59 2.67 -9.94 -3.64
N LEU A 60 1.39 -9.83 -3.97
CA LEU A 60 0.87 -10.03 -5.33
C LEU A 60 0.78 -8.69 -6.07
N VAL A 61 0.32 -7.67 -5.33
CA VAL A 61 0.15 -6.31 -5.82
C VAL A 61 0.45 -5.38 -4.67
N ARG A 62 1.26 -4.35 -4.92
CA ARG A 62 1.44 -3.23 -4.00
C ARG A 62 1.29 -1.93 -4.76
N VAL A 63 0.67 -0.94 -4.13
CA VAL A 63 0.88 0.46 -4.46
C VAL A 63 1.69 1.12 -3.35
N THR A 64 2.71 1.86 -3.74
CA THR A 64 3.44 2.78 -2.87
C THR A 64 3.20 4.20 -3.36
N ILE A 65 2.76 5.05 -2.44
CA ILE A 65 2.48 6.47 -2.68
C ILE A 65 3.41 7.27 -1.78
N THR A 66 4.47 7.82 -2.35
CA THR A 66 5.44 8.62 -1.60
C THR A 66 4.97 10.06 -1.54
N LEU A 67 4.60 10.53 -0.34
CA LEU A 67 4.12 11.89 -0.09
C LEU A 67 5.24 12.87 0.23
N TYR A 68 6.33 12.36 0.80
CA TYR A 68 7.50 13.13 1.17
C TYR A 68 8.71 12.22 1.06
N ASN A 69 9.77 12.68 0.39
CA ASN A 69 11.01 11.95 0.29
C ASN A 69 12.17 12.92 0.19
N THR A 70 12.89 13.04 1.29
CA THR A 70 14.16 13.77 1.37
C THR A 70 15.24 12.80 1.83
N ARG A 71 16.51 13.22 1.71
CA ARG A 71 17.65 12.42 2.16
C ARG A 71 17.51 11.89 3.60
N ASP A 72 16.83 12.67 4.45
CA ASP A 72 16.84 12.46 5.90
C ASP A 72 15.47 12.08 6.47
N ASP A 73 14.41 11.98 5.67
CA ASP A 73 13.10 11.48 6.10
C ASP A 73 12.19 11.22 4.90
N TRP A 74 11.25 10.30 5.05
CA TRP A 74 10.23 10.02 4.05
C TRP A 74 8.92 9.54 4.68
N LEU A 75 7.82 9.79 3.96
CA LEU A 75 6.45 9.39 4.29
C LEU A 75 5.88 8.67 3.07
N GLU A 76 5.43 7.44 3.28
CA GLU A 76 4.77 6.65 2.26
C GLU A 76 3.41 6.17 2.73
N LEU A 77 2.52 5.98 1.77
CA LEU A 77 1.31 5.22 1.93
C LEU A 77 1.46 3.94 1.15
N THR A 78 1.10 2.82 1.77
CA THR A 78 1.10 1.53 1.10
C THR A 78 -0.29 0.90 1.16
N LEU A 79 -0.65 0.21 0.09
CA LEU A 79 -1.76 -0.74 0.05
C LEU A 79 -1.25 -1.93 -0.74
N TYR A 80 -1.31 -3.12 -0.15
CA TYR A 80 -0.91 -4.32 -0.83
C TYR A 80 -1.85 -5.48 -0.57
N LEU A 81 -1.85 -6.39 -1.53
CA LEU A 81 -2.46 -7.70 -1.48
C LEU A 81 -1.33 -8.71 -1.36
N ALA A 82 -1.40 -9.59 -0.37
CA ALA A 82 -0.42 -10.66 -0.20
C ALA A 82 -1.11 -12.01 0.02
N GLY A 83 -0.46 -13.10 -0.40
CA GLY A 83 -0.84 -14.45 -0.03
C GLY A 83 -0.34 -14.84 1.37
N ARG A 84 -0.98 -15.84 1.95
CA ARG A 84 -0.58 -16.53 3.19
C ARG A 84 -0.15 -17.97 2.88
N GLU A 85 0.46 -18.66 3.86
CA GLU A 85 0.95 -20.04 3.66
C GLU A 85 -0.19 -21.03 3.42
N ASP A 86 -1.34 -20.75 4.03
CA ASP A 86 -2.55 -21.56 4.02
C ASP A 86 -3.42 -21.34 2.77
N GLY A 87 -2.98 -20.48 1.84
CA GLY A 87 -3.71 -20.15 0.62
C GLY A 87 -4.74 -19.04 0.76
N HIS A 88 -4.89 -18.45 1.96
CA HIS A 88 -5.68 -17.24 2.14
C HIS A 88 -4.94 -16.01 1.62
N LEU A 89 -5.68 -14.92 1.39
CA LEU A 89 -5.08 -13.64 1.06
C LEU A 89 -5.23 -12.67 2.24
N VAL A 90 -4.37 -11.67 2.30
CA VAL A 90 -4.48 -10.52 3.20
C VAL A 90 -4.39 -9.24 2.39
N VAL A 91 -5.25 -8.28 2.72
CA VAL A 91 -5.10 -6.90 2.28
C VAL A 91 -4.59 -6.08 3.45
N GLU A 92 -3.48 -5.39 3.24
CA GLU A 92 -2.90 -4.52 4.24
C GLU A 92 -2.68 -3.13 3.65
N SER A 93 -2.85 -2.10 4.47
CA SER A 93 -2.59 -0.73 4.11
C SER A 93 -1.97 0.01 5.27
N ALA A 94 -0.99 0.88 5.00
CA ALA A 94 -0.29 1.59 6.05
C ALA A 94 0.03 3.03 5.64
N VAL A 95 0.14 3.88 6.66
CA VAL A 95 0.88 5.15 6.64
C VAL A 95 2.21 4.88 7.32
N GLU A 96 3.30 5.10 6.61
CA GLU A 96 4.64 4.66 7.03
C GLU A 96 5.62 5.83 6.98
N VAL A 97 6.42 5.96 8.04
CA VAL A 97 7.50 6.94 8.12
C VAL A 97 8.83 6.22 8.23
N ALA A 98 9.93 6.84 7.81
CA ALA A 98 11.26 6.27 7.98
C ALA A 98 11.51 5.82 9.44
N CYS A 99 12.13 4.68 9.67
CA CYS A 99 12.38 4.21 11.03
C CYS A 99 13.63 4.87 11.64
N TRP A 100 13.52 5.39 12.87
CA TRP A 100 14.64 5.87 13.69
C TRP A 100 14.75 5.12 15.03
N CYS A 101 14.20 3.91 15.10
CA CYS A 101 14.41 3.02 16.23
C CYS A 101 15.87 2.54 16.27
N GLU A 102 16.29 1.97 17.40
CA GLU A 102 17.64 1.39 17.53
C GLU A 102 17.90 0.30 16.49
N GLU A 103 16.88 -0.53 16.22
CA GLU A 103 16.86 -1.44 15.09
C GLU A 103 16.28 -0.73 13.87
N ASN A 104 17.00 -0.79 12.74
CA ASN A 104 16.55 -0.19 11.50
C ASN A 104 15.57 -1.10 10.76
N HIS A 105 14.27 -0.86 10.95
CA HIS A 105 13.20 -1.54 10.21
C HIS A 105 12.93 -0.94 8.82
N ASN A 106 13.72 0.03 8.39
CA ASN A 106 13.53 0.88 7.21
C ASN A 106 12.29 1.80 7.32
N MET A 107 11.11 1.20 7.51
CA MET A 107 9.83 1.87 7.66
C MET A 107 9.14 1.51 8.97
N HIS A 108 8.37 2.45 9.52
CA HIS A 108 7.56 2.25 10.70
C HIS A 108 6.09 2.60 10.39
N PRO A 109 5.16 1.64 10.46
CA PRO A 109 3.74 1.93 10.28
C PRO A 109 3.23 2.72 11.49
N VAL A 110 2.72 3.93 11.25
CA VAL A 110 2.12 4.79 12.29
C VAL A 110 0.60 4.68 12.33
N ARG A 111 0.03 4.09 11.28
CA ARG A 111 -1.38 3.78 11.14
C ARG A 111 -1.51 2.66 10.11
N ASP A 112 -2.20 1.61 10.47
CA ASP A 112 -2.33 0.43 9.64
C ASP A 112 -3.76 -0.11 9.62
N PHE A 113 -4.02 -0.90 8.58
CA PHE A 113 -5.21 -1.69 8.37
C PHE A 113 -4.74 -3.04 7.83
N GLY A 114 -5.24 -4.13 8.38
CA GLY A 114 -5.00 -5.47 7.87
C GLY A 114 -6.28 -6.30 7.96
N ARG A 115 -6.59 -7.04 6.90
CA ARG A 115 -7.72 -7.95 6.88
C ARG A 115 -7.41 -9.17 6.02
N ASP A 116 -7.49 -10.35 6.63
CA ASP A 116 -7.49 -11.61 5.90
C ASP A 116 -8.82 -11.76 5.15
N VAL A 117 -8.77 -12.37 3.97
CA VAL A 117 -9.91 -12.53 3.06
C VAL A 117 -9.96 -13.95 2.52
N GLU A 118 -11.16 -14.51 2.48
CA GLU A 118 -11.38 -15.90 2.09
C GLU A 118 -11.96 -16.03 0.67
N ASP A 119 -12.58 -14.97 0.15
CA ASP A 119 -13.21 -14.97 -1.17
C ASP A 119 -13.11 -13.63 -1.94
N ASP A 120 -13.60 -13.66 -3.18
CA ASP A 120 -13.65 -12.52 -4.11
C ASP A 120 -14.32 -11.26 -3.51
N PHE A 121 -15.41 -11.44 -2.75
CA PHE A 121 -16.20 -10.34 -2.21
C PHE A 121 -15.47 -9.68 -1.04
N GLU A 122 -14.94 -10.50 -0.13
CA GLU A 122 -14.13 -10.02 0.98
C GLU A 122 -12.87 -9.31 0.52
N LEU A 123 -12.21 -9.83 -0.53
CA LEU A 123 -11.07 -9.20 -1.16
C LEU A 123 -11.40 -7.78 -1.66
N ALA A 124 -12.49 -7.64 -2.41
CA ALA A 124 -12.93 -6.35 -2.92
C ALA A 124 -13.26 -5.37 -1.78
N ASP A 125 -13.94 -5.83 -0.73
CA ASP A 125 -14.32 -5.02 0.42
C ASP A 125 -13.11 -4.59 1.27
N ALA A 126 -12.17 -5.49 1.53
CA ALA A 126 -10.94 -5.19 2.25
C ALA A 126 -10.06 -4.21 1.47
N PHE A 127 -9.93 -4.41 0.15
CA PHE A 127 -9.20 -3.49 -0.73
C PHE A 127 -9.85 -2.11 -0.77
N ALA A 128 -11.18 -2.03 -0.80
CA ALA A 128 -11.90 -0.77 -0.70
C ALA A 128 -11.68 -0.08 0.65
N ALA A 129 -11.64 -0.82 1.76
CA ALA A 129 -11.38 -0.27 3.09
C ALA A 129 -9.96 0.28 3.22
N GLY A 130 -8.94 -0.46 2.76
CA GLY A 130 -7.56 0.02 2.70
C GLY A 130 -7.42 1.27 1.81
N ALA A 131 -7.96 1.23 0.60
CA ALA A 131 -7.96 2.39 -0.31
C ALA A 131 -8.69 3.61 0.29
N LYS A 132 -9.77 3.40 1.05
CA LYS A 132 -10.48 4.47 1.76
C LYS A 132 -9.61 5.09 2.86
N MET A 133 -8.84 4.28 3.59
CA MET A 133 -7.87 4.79 4.57
C MET A 133 -6.86 5.72 3.88
N LEU A 134 -6.25 5.26 2.78
CA LEU A 134 -5.28 6.06 2.04
C LEU A 134 -5.90 7.34 1.47
N THR A 135 -7.11 7.24 0.94
CA THR A 135 -7.85 8.40 0.41
C THR A 135 -8.09 9.45 1.50
N ALA A 136 -8.43 9.05 2.73
CA ALA A 136 -8.58 9.98 3.84
C ALA A 136 -7.27 10.70 4.16
N VAL A 137 -6.15 9.98 4.17
CA VAL A 137 -4.82 10.57 4.37
C VAL A 137 -4.44 11.53 3.25
N LEU A 138 -4.69 11.16 2.00
CA LEU A 138 -4.41 11.99 0.82
C LEU A 138 -5.21 13.31 0.82
N ASN A 139 -6.42 13.31 1.38
CA ASN A 139 -7.29 14.49 1.40
C ASN A 139 -7.04 15.40 2.60
N GLU A 140 -6.74 14.82 3.77
CA GLU A 140 -6.81 15.53 5.05
C GLU A 140 -5.54 15.41 5.89
N GLY A 141 -4.64 14.50 5.53
CA GLY A 141 -3.43 14.20 6.29
C GLY A 141 -2.27 15.17 6.03
N PRO A 142 -1.35 15.32 7.00
CA PRO A 142 -0.09 16.04 6.77
C PRO A 142 0.81 15.28 5.79
N PHE A 143 1.49 16.04 4.93
CA PHE A 143 2.43 15.49 3.94
C PHE A 143 3.82 15.30 4.57
N GLU A 144 4.14 15.99 5.66
CA GLU A 144 5.40 15.83 6.38
C GLU A 144 5.36 14.62 7.33
N PRO A 145 6.48 13.91 7.55
CA PRO A 145 6.53 12.75 8.46
C PRO A 145 6.36 13.10 9.95
N GLN A 146 6.78 14.30 10.39
CA GLN A 146 6.88 14.64 11.81
C GLN A 146 5.54 14.56 12.59
N PRO A 147 4.41 15.08 12.09
CA PRO A 147 3.12 14.94 12.77
C PRO A 147 2.71 13.48 13.00
N TRP A 148 2.99 12.60 12.04
CA TRP A 148 2.72 11.17 12.13
C TRP A 148 3.57 10.50 13.22
N ARG A 149 4.87 10.84 13.29
CA ARG A 149 5.78 10.36 14.35
C ARG A 149 5.30 10.76 15.74
N VAL A 150 4.91 12.02 15.91
CA VAL A 150 4.42 12.55 17.19
C VAL A 150 3.15 11.82 17.60
N ALA A 151 2.21 11.60 16.68
CA ALA A 151 0.97 10.89 16.96
C ALA A 151 1.20 9.43 17.39
N ALA A 152 2.21 8.77 16.83
CA ALA A 152 2.58 7.39 17.15
C ALA A 152 3.57 7.25 18.33
N GLY A 153 4.00 8.35 18.95
CA GLY A 153 4.97 8.32 20.05
C GLY A 153 6.37 7.84 19.64
N LEU A 154 6.72 7.99 18.37
CA LEU A 154 8.02 7.55 17.84
C LEU A 154 9.13 8.53 18.19
N PRO A 155 10.40 8.07 18.25
CA PRO A 155 11.54 8.96 18.36
C PRO A 155 11.50 10.06 17.30
N ILE A 156 11.78 11.29 17.75
CA ILE A 156 11.99 12.40 16.83
C ILE A 156 13.31 12.14 16.10
N ARG A 157 13.34 12.50 14.81
CA ARG A 157 14.55 12.43 13.99
C ARG A 157 15.75 13.04 14.75
N PRO A 158 16.92 12.39 14.76
CA PRO A 158 18.15 13.02 15.21
C PRO A 158 18.39 14.34 14.42
N GLY A 159 18.77 15.39 15.13
CA GLY A 159 19.06 16.71 14.55
C GLY A 159 20.32 16.74 13.71
#